data_AF-A0A2N3CFY6-F1
#
_entry.id   AF-A0A2N3CFY6-F1
#
_cell.length_a   1.000
_cell.length_b   1.000
_cell.length_c   1.000
_cell.angle_alpha   90.00
_cell.angle_beta   90.00
_cell.angle_gamma   90.00
#
_symmetry.space_group_name_H-M   'P 1'
#
loop_
_entity.id
_entity.type
_entity.pdbx_description
1 polymer ?
#
loop_
_entity_poly.entity_id
_entity_poly.type
_entity_poly.pdbx_seq_one_letter_code
_entity_poly.pdbx_strand_id
1 'polypeptide(L)'
;MLRTLAPKETKYDYVAVREAFGEIGDGLPLVEVDLRPGREPERKKALVDAIAEVLRAELGVDPVDLYVLFRETPAENHYTGGTPLPAWVPADR
;
A
#
# COMPACT_ATOMS: atom_id res chain seq x y z
N MET A 1 -9.37 7.11 -6.78
CA MET A 1 -8.92 5.81 -7.36
C MET A 1 -7.39 5.80 -7.36
N LEU A 2 -6.74 4.94 -6.56
CA LEU A 2 -5.27 4.79 -6.58
C LEU A 2 -4.84 4.36 -7.99
N ARG A 3 -4.02 5.17 -8.66
CA ARG A 3 -3.45 4.82 -9.97
C ARG A 3 -2.09 4.14 -9.71
N THR A 4 -2.03 2.83 -9.88
CA THR A 4 -0.78 2.08 -9.78
C THR A 4 0.06 2.29 -11.04
N LEU A 5 1.37 2.52 -10.89
CA LEU A 5 2.29 2.75 -12.01
C LEU A 5 2.66 1.49 -12.81
N ALA A 6 2.23 0.29 -12.37
CA ALA A 6 2.49 -0.96 -13.08
C ALA A 6 1.47 -1.21 -14.21
N PRO A 7 1.90 -1.68 -15.41
CA PRO A 7 1.00 -2.14 -16.47
C PRO A 7 0.03 -3.21 -15.96
N LYS A 8 -1.23 -3.17 -16.43
CA LYS A 8 -2.31 -4.10 -16.00
C LYS A 8 -1.99 -5.60 -16.19
N GLU A 9 -0.98 -5.92 -16.99
CA GLU A 9 -0.56 -7.27 -17.33
C GLU A 9 0.52 -7.83 -16.37
N THR A 10 1.17 -6.98 -15.57
CA THR A 10 2.18 -7.39 -14.56
C THR A 10 1.62 -7.15 -13.16
N LYS A 11 0.63 -7.95 -12.79
CA LYS A 11 -0.29 -7.65 -11.69
C LYS A 11 0.10 -8.34 -10.39
N TYR A 12 1.02 -7.80 -9.57
CA TYR A 12 1.10 -8.16 -8.13
C TYR A 12 1.66 -7.04 -7.21
N ASP A 13 1.25 -5.80 -7.42
CA ASP A 13 1.30 -4.79 -6.36
C ASP A 13 -0.05 -4.79 -5.63
N TYR A 14 -0.28 -5.84 -4.84
CA TYR A 14 -1.40 -5.85 -3.92
C TYR A 14 -0.98 -5.09 -2.67
N VAL A 15 -1.51 -3.89 -2.52
CA VAL A 15 -1.53 -3.13 -1.27
C VAL A 15 -2.91 -3.39 -0.68
N ALA A 16 -2.98 -4.21 0.36
CA ALA A 16 -4.23 -4.37 1.10
C ALA A 16 -4.29 -3.27 2.17
N VAL A 17 -5.02 -2.19 1.89
CA VAL A 17 -5.48 -1.28 2.94
C VAL A 17 -6.62 -2.00 3.65
N ARG A 18 -6.38 -2.48 4.87
CA ARG A 18 -7.36 -3.31 5.59
C ARG A 18 -8.45 -2.47 6.23
N GLU A 19 -8.07 -1.36 6.88
CA GLU A 19 -8.98 -0.45 7.59
C GLU A 19 -8.37 0.96 7.60
N ALA A 20 -9.21 1.99 7.58
CA ALA A 20 -8.82 3.38 7.82
C ALA A 20 -9.85 4.00 8.78
N PHE A 21 -9.41 4.36 9.99
CA PHE A 21 -10.23 5.03 10.99
C PHE A 21 -9.91 6.52 10.98
N GLY A 22 -10.93 7.37 10.97
CA GLY A 22 -10.76 8.82 11.11
C GLY A 22 -12.06 9.47 11.53
N GLU A 23 -12.07 10.12 12.69
CA GLU A 23 -13.07 11.16 12.98
C GLU A 23 -12.53 12.48 12.40
N ILE A 24 -13.31 13.12 11.53
CA ILE A 24 -12.95 14.41 10.92
C ILE A 24 -12.79 15.43 12.06
N GLY A 25 -11.54 15.80 12.36
CA GLY A 25 -11.21 16.84 13.35
C GLY A 25 -10.14 16.47 14.37
N ASP A 26 -9.88 15.18 14.64
CA ASP A 26 -8.88 14.77 15.67
C ASP A 26 -8.21 13.40 15.42
N GLY A 27 -8.57 12.65 14.36
CA GLY A 27 -8.11 11.27 14.16
C GLY A 27 -7.08 11.09 13.06
N LEU A 28 -5.83 10.81 13.43
CA LEU A 28 -4.71 10.36 12.58
C LEU A 28 -5.12 9.16 11.70
N PRO A 29 -5.26 9.27 10.37
CA PRO A 29 -5.60 8.11 9.55
C PRO A 29 -4.50 7.07 9.60
N LEU A 30 -4.81 5.90 10.18
CA LEU A 30 -3.95 4.73 10.19
C LEU A 30 -4.19 3.92 8.91
N VAL A 31 -3.13 3.67 8.15
CA VAL A 31 -3.13 2.75 7.02
C VAL A 31 -2.13 1.63 7.27
N GLU A 32 -2.60 0.40 7.27
CA GLU A 32 -1.75 -0.78 7.35
C GLU A 32 -1.60 -1.40 5.95
N VAL A 33 -0.36 -1.75 5.59
CA VAL A 33 -0.04 -2.38 4.31
C VAL A 33 0.66 -3.71 4.57
N ASP A 34 -0.06 -4.81 4.34
CA ASP A 34 0.53 -6.14 4.26
C ASP A 34 1.08 -6.39 2.84
N LEU A 35 2.33 -6.82 2.74
CA LEU A 35 3.01 -7.09 1.47
C LEU A 35 4.05 -8.20 1.58
N ARG A 36 4.50 -8.72 0.44
CA ARG A 36 5.71 -9.56 0.35
C ARG A 36 6.98 -8.70 0.49
N PRO A 37 8.06 -9.22 1.12
CA PRO A 37 9.33 -8.51 1.29
C PRO A 37 10.03 -8.22 -0.05
N GLY A 38 10.95 -7.24 -0.03
CA GLY A 38 11.87 -6.95 -1.13
C GLY A 38 11.70 -5.59 -1.81
N ARG A 39 10.69 -4.80 -1.42
CA ARG A 39 10.49 -3.44 -1.96
C ARG A 39 11.48 -2.45 -1.35
N GLU A 40 12.15 -1.69 -2.20
CA GLU A 40 13.03 -0.59 -1.80
C GLU A 40 12.27 0.51 -1.04
N PRO A 41 12.92 1.26 -0.12
CA PRO A 41 12.29 2.35 0.61
C PRO A 41 11.58 3.39 -0.26
N GLU A 42 12.13 3.70 -1.44
CA GLU A 42 11.59 4.69 -2.37
C GLU A 42 10.23 4.26 -2.92
N ARG A 43 10.01 2.95 -3.14
CA ARG A 43 8.72 2.42 -3.58
C ARG A 43 7.67 2.49 -2.48
N LYS A 44 8.07 2.23 -1.23
CA LYS A 44 7.20 2.38 -0.07
C LYS A 44 6.82 3.86 0.11
N LYS A 45 7.77 4.79 -0.04
CA LYS A 45 7.51 6.23 -0.01
C LYS A 45 6.51 6.65 -1.10
N ALA A 46 6.72 6.23 -2.35
CA ALA A 46 5.83 6.59 -3.46
C ALA A 46 4.38 6.14 -3.20
N LEU A 47 4.19 4.99 -2.54
CA LEU A 47 2.86 4.56 -2.11
C LEU A 47 2.28 5.47 -1.02
N VAL A 48 3.06 5.82 0.00
CA VAL A 48 2.61 6.73 1.08
C VAL A 48 2.23 8.10 0.52
N ASP A 49 3.04 8.66 -0.39
CA ASP A 49 2.74 9.94 -1.05
C ASP A 49 1.40 9.87 -1.80
N ALA A 50 1.17 8.80 -2.56
CA ALA A 50 -0.08 8.60 -3.30
C ALA A 50 -1.30 8.43 -2.37
N ILE A 51 -1.15 7.76 -1.22
CA ILE A 51 -2.20 7.64 -0.22
C ILE A 51 -2.52 9.00 0.38
N ALA A 52 -1.49 9.78 0.76
CA ALA A 52 -1.66 11.12 1.32
C ALA A 52 -2.37 12.07 0.34
N GLU A 53 -2.00 12.03 -0.95
CA GLU A 53 -2.68 12.81 -1.99
C GLU A 53 -4.17 12.48 -2.09
N VAL A 54 -4.54 11.20 -2.06
CA VAL A 54 -5.94 10.77 -2.10
C VAL A 54 -6.69 11.21 -0.85
N LEU A 55 -6.11 11.04 0.35
CA LEU A 55 -6.76 11.44 1.60
C LEU A 55 -6.94 12.96 1.68
N ARG A 56 -5.96 13.75 1.23
CA ARG A 56 -6.09 15.20 1.12
C ARG A 56 -7.18 15.59 0.13
N ALA A 57 -7.21 14.99 -1.06
CA ALA A 57 -8.14 15.36 -2.11
C ALA A 57 -9.60 15.00 -1.79
N GLU A 58 -9.83 13.82 -1.22
CA GLU A 58 -11.18 13.28 -1.01
C GLU A 58 -11.74 13.61 0.38
N LEU A 59 -10.87 13.74 1.40
CA LEU A 59 -11.27 13.87 2.80
C LEU A 59 -10.70 15.12 3.51
N GLY A 60 -9.84 15.90 2.84
CA GLY A 60 -9.24 17.11 3.43
C GLY A 60 -8.22 16.85 4.54
N VAL A 61 -7.73 15.61 4.69
CA VAL A 61 -6.71 15.22 5.68
C VAL A 61 -5.36 15.86 5.35
N ASP A 62 -4.66 16.42 6.34
CA ASP A 62 -3.28 16.86 6.14
C ASP A 62 -2.33 15.65 6.04
N PRO A 63 -1.41 15.59 5.05
CA PRO A 63 -0.43 14.53 4.95
C PRO A 63 0.39 14.25 6.22
N VAL A 64 0.60 15.25 7.08
CA VAL A 64 1.31 15.05 8.36
C VAL A 64 0.55 14.16 9.34
N ASP A 65 -0.78 14.10 9.20
CA ASP A 65 -1.66 13.31 10.05
C ASP A 65 -1.82 11.87 9.55
N LEU A 66 -1.27 11.50 8.40
CA LEU A 66 -1.29 10.14 7.89
C LEU A 66 -0.18 9.29 8.54
N TYR A 67 -0.57 8.18 9.18
CA TYR A 67 0.37 7.17 9.65
C TYR A 67 0.23 5.88 8.84
N VAL A 68 1.33 5.41 8.25
CA VAL A 68 1.36 4.17 7.44
C VAL A 68 2.30 3.15 8.04
N LEU A 69 1.80 1.94 8.32
CA LEU A 69 2.59 0.80 8.80
C LEU A 69 2.70 -0.28 7.73
N PHE A 70 3.93 -0.64 7.36
CA PHE A 70 4.19 -1.77 6.46
C PHE A 70 4.47 -3.04 7.27
N ARG A 71 3.80 -4.15 6.91
CA ARG A 71 4.07 -5.50 7.42
C ARG A 71 4.49 -6.41 6.29
N GLU A 72 5.75 -6.84 6.35
CA GLU A 72 6.30 -7.75 5.35
C GLU A 72 6.12 -9.19 5.82
N THR A 73 5.34 -9.97 5.07
CA THR A 73 5.12 -11.40 5.34
C THR A 73 5.67 -12.25 4.17
N PRO A 74 6.31 -13.41 4.46
CA PRO A 74 6.90 -14.26 3.44
C PRO A 74 5.93 -14.65 2.32
N ALA A 75 6.43 -14.84 1.11
CA ALA A 75 5.59 -15.12 -0.07
C ALA A 75 4.72 -16.38 0.07
N GLU A 76 5.18 -17.38 0.82
CA GLU A 76 4.42 -18.58 1.17
C GLU A 76 3.15 -18.31 2.00
N ASN A 77 3.00 -17.11 2.58
CA ASN A 77 1.78 -16.69 3.29
C ASN A 77 0.78 -15.97 2.38
N HIS A 78 1.14 -15.69 1.12
CA HIS A 78 0.30 -15.00 0.16
C HIS A 78 -0.20 -15.99 -0.88
N TYR A 79 -1.51 -16.24 -0.95
CA TYR A 79 -2.09 -17.17 -1.92
C TYR A 79 -2.98 -16.46 -2.94
N THR A 80 -2.99 -16.97 -4.17
CA THR A 80 -4.00 -16.60 -5.17
C THR A 80 -4.32 -17.85 -5.99
N GLY A 81 -5.61 -18.15 -6.19
CA GLY A 81 -6.03 -19.34 -6.93
C GLY A 81 -5.59 -20.66 -6.31
N GLY A 82 -5.33 -20.70 -5.00
CA GLY A 82 -4.88 -21.90 -4.29
C GLY A 82 -3.37 -22.19 -4.40
N THR A 83 -2.59 -21.29 -4.99
CA THR A 83 -1.11 -21.42 -5.09
C THR A 83 -0.43 -20.26 -4.36
N PRO A 84 0.67 -20.50 -3.61
CA PRO A 84 1.44 -19.42 -3.01
C PRO A 84 2.06 -18.54 -4.10
N LEU A 85 2.14 -17.25 -3.84
CA LEU A 85 2.83 -16.32 -4.73
C LEU A 85 4.34 -16.58 -4.67
N PRO A 86 5.08 -16.33 -5.77
CA PRO A 86 6.54 -16.39 -5.75
C PRO A 86 7.13 -15.27 -4.89
N ALA A 87 8.45 -15.27 -4.67
CA ALA A 87 9.14 -14.10 -4.15
C ALA A 87 8.77 -12.85 -4.97
N TRP A 88 8.62 -11.71 -4.30
CA TRP A 88 8.34 -10.48 -5.03
C TRP A 88 9.57 -10.07 -5.84
N VAL A 89 9.33 -9.65 -7.08
CA VAL A 89 10.32 -9.05 -7.96
C VAL A 89 9.74 -7.74 -8.51
N PRO A 90 10.55 -6.68 -8.68
CA PRO A 90 10.09 -5.46 -9.31
C PRO A 90 9.63 -5.75 -10.74
N ALA A 91 8.48 -5.20 -11.14
CA ALA A 91 7.95 -5.35 -12.51
C ALA A 91 8.70 -4.49 -13.55
N ASP A 92 9.52 -3.56 -13.08
CA ASP A 92 10.23 -2.52 -13.84
C ASP A 92 11.76 -2.72 -13.81
N ARG A 93 12.22 -3.92 -13.45
CA ARG A 93 13.61 -4.36 -13.60
C ARG A 93 13.73 -5.46 -14.64
#